data_AF-A0A6P0NJ14-F1
#
_entry.id   AF-A0A6P0NJ14-F1
#
_cell.length_a   1.000
_cell.length_b   1.000
_cell.length_c   1.000
_cell.angle_alpha   90.00
_cell.angle_beta   90.00
_cell.angle_gamma   90.00
#
_symmetry.space_group_name_H-M   'P 1'
#
loop_
_entity.id
_entity.type
_entity.pdbx_description
1 polymer ?
#
loop_
_entity_poly.entity_id
_entity_poly.type
_entity_poly.pdbx_seq_one_letter_code
_entity_poly.pdbx_strand_id
1 'polypeptide(L)'
;APQVPPYFESLETYAVKKVSDADTIDVIDGSGEEITVRFVYIDAPETPKGWGYKKLEDKNQDNALYQSQFKWGNEGKDWVKQLVEKNGDKVKLRITDIDTRYNRRIGEVYLLDGTFLQHSLVKEGLSLIYYDYFSKCPREMAISLLLAEADAERQGKGLWQEPKSGFIQPWLFRPLKKKQKALLGDPDAYQELTEKIQTLFEDLEAGNLTKDQFEDTFKQTLK
;
A
#
# COMPACT_ATOMS: atom_id res chain seq x y z
N ALA A 1 -20.82 -3.46 -2.03
CA ALA A 1 -20.10 -2.25 -1.58
C ALA A 1 -20.40 -2.07 -0.10
N PRO A 2 -19.47 -1.51 0.72
CA PRO A 2 -19.77 -1.18 2.11
C PRO A 2 -20.99 -0.28 2.19
N GLN A 3 -21.74 -0.40 3.29
CA GLN A 3 -22.75 0.62 3.59
C GLN A 3 -22.05 1.95 3.85
N VAL A 4 -22.59 3.03 3.26
CA VAL A 4 -22.13 4.38 3.53
C VAL A 4 -22.37 4.67 5.02
N PRO A 5 -21.35 5.09 5.79
CA PRO A 5 -21.51 5.29 7.21
C PRO A 5 -22.45 6.47 7.52
N PRO A 6 -23.20 6.45 8.64
CA PRO A 6 -24.14 7.53 8.98
C PRO A 6 -23.50 8.93 9.10
N TYR A 7 -22.20 8.99 9.41
CA TYR A 7 -21.46 10.25 9.52
C TYR A 7 -21.02 10.84 8.16
N PHE A 8 -21.20 10.12 7.05
CA PHE A 8 -20.71 10.53 5.73
C PHE A 8 -21.20 11.92 5.31
N GLU A 9 -22.46 12.26 5.57
CA GLU A 9 -23.01 13.56 5.19
C GLU A 9 -22.40 14.73 5.97
N SER A 10 -21.90 14.47 7.18
CA SER A 10 -21.25 15.49 8.02
C SER A 10 -19.77 15.70 7.72
N LEU A 11 -19.16 14.85 6.87
CA LEU A 11 -17.74 14.96 6.55
C LEU A 11 -17.46 16.19 5.69
N GLU A 12 -16.39 16.90 6.03
CA GLU A 12 -15.87 18.00 5.24
C GLU A 12 -15.37 17.51 3.87
N THR A 13 -15.55 18.35 2.85
CA THR A 13 -15.09 18.09 1.49
C THR A 13 -13.78 18.80 1.22
N TYR A 14 -12.84 18.09 0.60
CA TYR A 14 -11.51 18.58 0.26
C TYR A 14 -11.30 18.46 -1.26
N ALA A 15 -10.58 19.42 -1.84
CA ALA A 15 -10.16 19.33 -3.23
C ALA A 15 -8.90 18.47 -3.33
N VAL A 16 -8.88 17.47 -4.21
CA VAL A 16 -7.70 16.64 -4.42
C VAL A 16 -6.70 17.39 -5.28
N LYS A 17 -5.53 17.70 -4.71
CA LYS A 17 -4.43 18.35 -5.44
C LYS A 17 -3.60 17.31 -6.18
N LYS A 18 -3.35 16.16 -5.55
CA LYS A 18 -2.47 15.13 -6.10
C LYS A 18 -2.78 13.75 -5.51
N VAL A 19 -2.74 12.73 -6.36
CA VAL A 19 -2.63 11.33 -5.91
C VAL A 19 -1.15 10.99 -5.89
N SER A 20 -0.60 10.85 -4.68
CA SER A 20 0.84 10.61 -4.50
C SER A 20 1.16 9.13 -4.74
N ASP A 21 0.44 8.24 -4.06
CA ASP A 21 0.48 6.78 -4.16
C ASP A 21 -0.96 6.23 -4.02
N ALA A 22 -1.18 4.93 -4.21
CA ALA A 22 -2.54 4.35 -4.15
C ALA A 22 -3.21 4.47 -2.76
N ASP A 23 -2.44 4.72 -1.71
CA ASP A 23 -2.93 4.91 -0.35
C ASP A 23 -2.64 6.32 0.21
N THR A 24 -2.18 7.26 -0.63
CA THR A 24 -1.77 8.58 -0.16
C THR A 24 -2.15 9.67 -1.15
N ILE A 25 -2.90 10.68 -0.69
CA ILE A 25 -3.30 11.85 -1.48
C ILE A 25 -2.88 13.15 -0.78
N ASP A 26 -2.64 14.18 -1.58
CA ASP A 26 -2.50 15.55 -1.10
C ASP A 26 -3.79 16.30 -1.46
N VAL A 27 -4.38 16.98 -0.48
CA VAL A 27 -5.65 17.69 -0.61
C VAL A 27 -5.52 19.14 -0.15
N ILE A 28 -6.47 19.98 -0.58
CA ILE A 28 -6.62 21.36 -0.12
C ILE A 28 -7.93 21.45 0.67
N ASP A 29 -7.85 21.98 1.90
CA ASP A 29 -9.00 22.18 2.77
C ASP A 29 -9.76 23.48 2.47
N GLY A 30 -10.85 23.74 3.20
CA GLY A 30 -11.66 24.97 3.02
C GLY A 30 -10.92 26.28 3.33
N SER A 31 -9.79 26.23 4.04
CA SER A 31 -8.95 27.38 4.35
C SER A 31 -7.86 27.64 3.29
N GLY A 32 -7.64 26.68 2.38
CA GLY A 32 -6.58 26.71 1.38
C GLY A 32 -5.28 26.04 1.83
N GLU A 33 -5.26 25.37 2.99
CA GLU A 33 -4.10 24.63 3.47
C GLU A 33 -3.96 23.29 2.74
N GLU A 34 -2.72 22.93 2.38
CA GLU A 34 -2.41 21.63 1.80
C GLU A 34 -2.12 20.59 2.89
N ILE A 35 -2.81 19.46 2.80
CA ILE A 35 -2.71 18.37 3.77
C ILE A 35 -2.43 17.06 3.03
N THR A 36 -1.41 16.32 3.47
CA THR A 36 -1.17 14.95 3.02
C THR A 36 -1.95 13.96 3.88
N VAL A 37 -2.71 13.08 3.24
CA VAL A 37 -3.59 12.10 3.88
C VAL A 37 -3.16 10.70 3.47
N ARG A 38 -2.78 9.89 4.45
CA ARG A 38 -2.54 8.46 4.33
C ARG A 38 -3.84 7.71 4.63
N PHE A 39 -4.19 6.79 3.74
CA PHE A 39 -5.40 5.97 3.89
C PHE A 39 -5.19 4.99 5.03
N VAL A 40 -6.09 5.02 6.00
CA VAL A 40 -6.07 4.08 7.12
C VAL A 40 -6.56 2.69 6.68
N TYR A 41 -6.17 1.65 7.40
CA TYR A 41 -6.54 0.22 7.22
C TYR A 41 -5.89 -0.53 6.06
N ILE A 42 -5.22 0.16 5.14
CA ILE A 42 -4.59 -0.48 3.98
C ILE A 42 -3.13 -0.07 3.83
N ASP A 43 -2.40 -0.85 3.05
CA ASP A 43 -1.05 -0.53 2.61
C ASP A 43 -0.89 -0.89 1.12
N ALA A 44 -0.48 0.11 0.32
CA ALA A 44 -0.30 -0.04 -1.10
C ALA A 44 1.15 -0.37 -1.47
N PRO A 45 1.37 -1.10 -2.59
CA PRO A 45 2.69 -1.26 -3.18
C PRO A 45 3.34 0.09 -3.52
N GLU A 46 4.66 0.12 -3.48
CA GLU A 46 5.44 1.35 -3.71
C GLU A 46 5.43 1.76 -5.19
N THR A 47 5.49 3.06 -5.46
CA THR A 47 5.84 3.59 -6.79
C THR A 47 7.35 3.82 -6.94
N PRO A 48 7.90 3.86 -8.17
CA PRO A 48 9.27 4.30 -8.39
C PRO A 48 9.51 5.69 -7.80
N LYS A 49 10.55 5.85 -6.98
CA LYS A 49 10.84 7.14 -6.31
C LYS A 49 11.81 8.01 -7.13
N GLY A 50 12.60 7.42 -8.03
CA GLY A 50 13.51 8.17 -8.89
C GLY A 50 14.68 8.76 -8.10
N TRP A 51 14.75 10.09 -7.96
CA TRP A 51 15.91 10.77 -7.37
C TRP A 51 16.26 10.22 -5.98
N GLY A 52 17.54 9.92 -5.77
CA GLY A 52 18.03 9.28 -4.55
C GLY A 52 17.81 7.76 -4.46
N TYR A 53 16.99 7.14 -5.31
CA TYR A 53 16.84 5.68 -5.43
C TYR A 53 17.21 5.14 -6.81
N LYS A 54 17.46 6.01 -7.80
CA LYS A 54 17.71 5.64 -9.19
C LYS A 54 18.75 4.54 -9.36
N LYS A 55 19.93 4.64 -8.73
CA LYS A 55 20.97 3.60 -8.83
C LYS A 55 20.48 2.23 -8.33
N LEU A 56 19.66 2.21 -7.28
CA LEU A 56 19.06 0.98 -6.76
C LEU A 56 17.98 0.45 -7.69
N GLU A 57 17.10 1.32 -8.15
CA GLU A 57 15.98 0.97 -9.03
C GLU A 57 16.50 0.43 -10.37
N ASP A 58 17.52 1.07 -10.97
CA ASP A 58 18.19 0.61 -12.17
C ASP A 58 18.86 -0.76 -11.94
N LYS A 59 19.52 -0.98 -10.79
CA LYS A 59 20.13 -2.28 -10.45
C LYS A 59 19.08 -3.40 -10.28
N ASN A 60 17.85 -3.07 -9.90
CA ASN A 60 16.76 -4.04 -9.66
C ASN A 60 15.67 -4.00 -10.73
N GLN A 61 15.94 -3.45 -11.91
CA GLN A 61 14.94 -3.33 -12.98
C GLN A 61 14.35 -4.70 -13.40
N ASP A 62 15.14 -5.78 -13.28
CA ASP A 62 14.77 -7.16 -13.61
C ASP A 62 14.38 -7.98 -12.37
N ASN A 63 14.37 -7.36 -11.18
CA ASN A 63 13.98 -8.04 -9.94
C ASN A 63 12.45 -8.09 -9.84
N ALA A 64 11.89 -9.30 -9.72
CA ALA A 64 10.45 -9.52 -9.68
C ALA A 64 9.73 -8.75 -8.57
N LEU A 65 10.34 -8.61 -7.37
CA LEU A 65 9.73 -7.86 -6.27
C LEU A 65 9.61 -6.38 -6.59
N TYR A 66 10.64 -5.80 -7.23
CA TYR A 66 10.60 -4.40 -7.67
C TYR A 66 9.59 -4.18 -8.80
N GLN A 67 9.57 -5.07 -9.78
CA GLN A 67 8.63 -5.02 -10.90
C GLN A 67 7.18 -5.10 -10.40
N SER A 68 6.89 -6.07 -9.53
CA SER A 68 5.59 -6.26 -8.92
C SER A 68 5.18 -5.02 -8.10
N GLN A 69 6.04 -4.53 -7.21
CA GLN A 69 5.76 -3.33 -6.41
C GLN A 69 5.41 -2.13 -7.28
N PHE A 70 6.25 -1.82 -8.28
CA PHE A 70 6.07 -0.63 -9.11
C PHE A 70 4.88 -0.76 -10.07
N LYS A 71 4.64 -1.94 -10.63
CA LYS A 71 3.46 -2.19 -11.45
C LYS A 71 2.19 -1.94 -10.65
N TRP A 72 2.01 -2.63 -9.52
CA TRP A 72 0.78 -2.53 -8.74
C TRP A 72 0.64 -1.21 -7.99
N GLY A 73 1.75 -0.56 -7.63
CA GLY A 73 1.74 0.78 -7.07
C GLY A 73 1.25 1.82 -8.07
N ASN A 74 1.67 1.71 -9.33
CA ASN A 74 1.19 2.59 -10.41
C ASN A 74 -0.28 2.30 -10.78
N GLU A 75 -0.67 1.02 -10.92
CA GLU A 75 -2.07 0.64 -11.19
C GLU A 75 -3.01 1.12 -10.08
N GLY A 76 -2.63 0.97 -8.81
CA GLY A 76 -3.40 1.48 -7.68
C GLY A 76 -3.52 3.00 -7.67
N LYS A 77 -2.43 3.69 -7.99
CA LYS A 77 -2.42 5.16 -8.10
C LYS A 77 -3.33 5.64 -9.22
N ASP A 78 -3.26 5.02 -10.39
CA ASP A 78 -4.10 5.35 -11.54
C ASP A 78 -5.57 5.05 -11.26
N TRP A 79 -5.86 3.96 -10.53
CA TRP A 79 -7.21 3.64 -10.07
C TRP A 79 -7.80 4.76 -9.19
N VAL A 80 -7.06 5.20 -8.15
CA VAL A 80 -7.50 6.31 -7.29
C VAL A 80 -7.71 7.58 -8.10
N LYS A 81 -6.76 7.91 -8.98
CA LYS A 81 -6.83 9.10 -9.84
C LYS A 81 -8.10 9.09 -10.69
N GLN A 82 -8.38 7.99 -11.39
CA GLN A 82 -9.58 7.88 -12.23
C GLN A 82 -10.88 7.99 -11.43
N LEU A 83 -10.94 7.39 -10.23
CA LEU A 83 -12.12 7.48 -9.38
C LEU A 83 -12.36 8.89 -8.85
N VAL A 84 -11.29 9.57 -8.44
CA VAL A 84 -11.33 10.96 -7.97
C VAL A 84 -11.75 11.91 -9.10
N GLU A 85 -11.16 11.78 -10.29
CA GLU A 85 -11.51 12.62 -11.46
C GLU A 85 -12.98 12.44 -11.86
N LYS A 86 -13.47 11.20 -11.89
CA LYS A 86 -14.89 10.90 -12.16
C LYS A 86 -15.85 11.46 -11.09
N ASN A 87 -15.33 11.78 -9.91
CA ASN A 87 -16.09 12.33 -8.78
C ASN A 87 -15.79 13.82 -8.55
N GLY A 88 -15.30 14.52 -9.58
CA GLY A 88 -15.15 15.97 -9.57
C GLY A 88 -13.97 16.48 -8.75
N ASP A 89 -12.89 15.70 -8.70
CA ASP A 89 -11.62 16.05 -8.04
C ASP A 89 -11.76 16.41 -6.56
N LYS A 90 -12.72 15.76 -5.89
CA LYS A 90 -13.06 16.01 -4.50
C LYS A 90 -13.26 14.73 -3.71
N VAL A 91 -12.93 14.79 -2.43
CA VAL A 91 -13.11 13.70 -1.48
C VAL A 91 -13.68 14.21 -0.17
N LYS A 92 -14.34 13.33 0.57
CA LYS A 92 -14.72 13.52 1.97
C LYS A 92 -13.77 12.73 2.87
N LEU A 93 -13.32 13.35 3.95
CA LEU A 93 -12.31 12.75 4.84
C LEU A 93 -12.84 12.59 6.26
N ARG A 94 -12.53 11.44 6.87
CA ARG A 94 -12.59 11.27 8.34
C ARG A 94 -11.18 11.03 8.85
N ILE A 95 -10.60 12.04 9.49
CA ILE A 95 -9.27 11.92 10.10
C ILE A 95 -9.39 11.14 11.41
N THR A 96 -8.56 10.11 11.54
CA THR A 96 -8.56 9.16 12.67
C THR A 96 -7.30 9.26 13.52
N ASP A 97 -6.19 9.69 12.93
CA ASP A 97 -4.90 9.81 13.61
C ASP A 97 -3.98 10.79 12.87
N ILE A 98 -2.83 11.10 13.47
CA ILE A 98 -1.78 11.95 12.90
C ILE A 98 -0.45 11.20 12.98
N ASP A 99 0.16 10.99 11.81
CA ASP A 99 1.54 10.51 11.70
C ASP A 99 2.49 11.69 11.92
N THR A 100 2.92 11.89 13.17
CA THR A 100 3.82 12.99 13.56
C THR A 100 5.24 12.84 13.01
N ARG A 101 5.64 11.64 12.60
CA ARG A 101 6.98 11.39 12.02
C ARG A 101 7.08 11.96 10.60
N TYR A 102 6.01 11.82 9.82
CA TYR A 102 5.97 12.28 8.43
C TYR A 102 5.04 13.49 8.22
N ASN A 103 4.44 14.00 9.30
CA ASN A 103 3.44 15.06 9.30
C ASN A 103 2.27 14.81 8.33
N ARG A 104 1.70 13.61 8.39
CA ARG A 104 0.54 13.21 7.56
C ARG A 104 -0.67 13.00 8.44
N ARG A 105 -1.87 13.30 7.92
CA ARG A 105 -3.12 12.82 8.52
C ARG A 105 -3.33 11.35 8.14
N ILE A 106 -3.90 10.56 9.04
CA ILE A 106 -4.31 9.18 8.78
C ILE A 106 -5.84 9.15 8.80
N GLY A 107 -6.48 8.70 7.72
CA GLY A 107 -7.93 8.81 7.63
C GLY A 107 -8.63 7.91 6.64
N GLU A 108 -9.94 7.83 6.80
CA GLU A 108 -10.86 7.22 5.86
C GLU A 108 -11.13 8.20 4.72
N VAL A 109 -11.15 7.71 3.48
CA VAL A 109 -11.34 8.55 2.30
C VAL A 109 -12.53 8.06 1.50
N TYR A 110 -13.47 8.96 1.27
CA TYR A 110 -14.69 8.70 0.52
C TYR A 110 -14.76 9.61 -0.69
N LEU A 111 -15.28 9.07 -1.80
CA LEU A 111 -15.75 9.89 -2.91
C LEU A 111 -17.09 10.55 -2.55
N LEU A 112 -17.51 11.54 -3.35
CA LEU A 112 -18.75 12.29 -3.10
C LEU A 112 -20.01 11.42 -3.25
N ASP A 113 -19.94 10.33 -4.00
CA ASP A 113 -21.03 9.35 -4.14
C ASP A 113 -21.12 8.33 -2.97
N GLY A 114 -20.24 8.45 -1.97
CA GLY A 114 -20.19 7.54 -0.82
C GLY A 114 -19.24 6.35 -1.01
N THR A 115 -18.58 6.22 -2.16
CA THR A 115 -17.60 5.14 -2.39
C THR A 115 -16.44 5.26 -1.41
N PHE A 116 -16.20 4.21 -0.63
CA PHE A 116 -15.05 4.10 0.25
C PHE A 116 -13.81 3.65 -0.54
N LEU A 117 -12.82 4.53 -0.70
CA LEU A 117 -11.67 4.28 -1.59
C LEU A 117 -10.83 3.08 -1.15
N GLN A 118 -10.59 2.92 0.15
CA GLN A 118 -9.82 1.78 0.66
C GLN A 118 -10.47 0.44 0.30
N HIS A 119 -11.78 0.33 0.44
CA HIS A 119 -12.48 -0.88 0.01
C HIS A 119 -12.38 -1.10 -1.50
N SER A 120 -12.45 -0.03 -2.31
CA SER A 120 -12.28 -0.16 -3.76
C SER A 120 -10.90 -0.70 -4.14
N LEU A 121 -9.84 -0.24 -3.47
CA LEU A 121 -8.48 -0.72 -3.70
C LEU A 121 -8.31 -2.19 -3.32
N VAL A 122 -8.80 -2.59 -2.15
CA VAL A 122 -8.73 -3.99 -1.69
C VAL A 122 -9.53 -4.91 -2.62
N LYS A 123 -10.73 -4.49 -3.03
CA LYS A 123 -11.60 -5.25 -3.95
C LYS A 123 -10.95 -5.52 -5.32
N GLU A 124 -10.13 -4.59 -5.80
CA GLU A 124 -9.39 -4.76 -7.06
C GLU A 124 -7.99 -5.38 -6.85
N GLY A 125 -7.64 -5.75 -5.61
CA GLY A 125 -6.34 -6.32 -5.28
C GLY A 125 -5.18 -5.33 -5.46
N LEU A 126 -5.44 -4.03 -5.34
CA LEU A 126 -4.44 -2.96 -5.54
C LEU A 126 -3.79 -2.47 -4.23
N SER A 127 -4.25 -2.98 -3.10
CA SER A 127 -3.67 -2.74 -1.77
C SER A 127 -4.00 -3.90 -0.85
N LEU A 128 -3.15 -4.12 0.16
CA LEU A 128 -3.37 -5.12 1.19
C LEU A 128 -4.02 -4.50 2.42
N ILE A 129 -4.77 -5.30 3.17
CA ILE A 129 -5.18 -4.92 4.51
C ILE A 129 -3.96 -4.76 5.43
N TYR A 130 -3.88 -3.63 6.14
CA TYR A 130 -2.85 -3.38 7.14
C TYR A 130 -3.44 -3.47 8.56
N TYR A 131 -3.20 -4.63 9.18
CA TYR A 131 -3.87 -5.06 10.40
C TYR A 131 -3.53 -4.22 11.64
N ASP A 132 -2.42 -3.49 11.67
CA ASP A 132 -2.02 -2.67 12.82
C ASP A 132 -3.09 -1.61 13.18
N TYR A 133 -3.86 -1.13 12.19
CA TYR A 133 -4.96 -0.17 12.41
C TYR A 133 -6.33 -0.82 12.51
N PHE A 134 -6.45 -2.14 12.30
CA PHE A 134 -7.75 -2.82 12.25
C PHE A 134 -8.45 -2.86 13.60
N SER A 135 -7.72 -2.83 14.71
CA SER A 135 -8.30 -2.75 16.06
C SER A 135 -9.17 -1.51 16.28
N LYS A 136 -8.93 -0.43 15.51
CA LYS A 136 -9.69 0.83 15.55
C LYS A 136 -10.73 0.93 14.42
N CYS A 137 -10.80 -0.07 13.52
CA CYS A 137 -11.70 -0.08 12.38
C CYS A 137 -13.14 -0.42 12.84
N PRO A 138 -14.16 0.36 12.44
CA PRO A 138 -15.55 -0.02 12.68
C PRO A 138 -15.84 -1.44 12.15
N ARG A 139 -16.51 -2.27 12.95
CA ARG A 139 -16.73 -3.70 12.66
C ARG A 139 -17.25 -3.98 11.24
N GLU A 140 -18.27 -3.25 10.79
CA GLU A 140 -18.86 -3.47 9.47
C GLU A 140 -17.90 -3.11 8.32
N MET A 141 -17.04 -2.11 8.54
CA MET A 141 -16.01 -1.73 7.58
C MET A 141 -14.88 -2.76 7.54
N ALA A 142 -14.48 -3.29 8.70
CA ALA A 142 -13.51 -4.38 8.78
C ALA A 142 -14.02 -5.63 8.05
N ILE A 143 -15.28 -6.04 8.30
CA ILE A 143 -15.93 -7.15 7.60
C ILE A 143 -15.95 -6.89 6.08
N SER A 144 -16.33 -5.67 5.68
CA SER A 144 -16.35 -5.28 4.27
C SER A 144 -14.97 -5.39 3.60
N LEU A 145 -13.90 -4.96 4.26
CA LEU A 145 -12.54 -5.05 3.74
C LEU A 145 -12.09 -6.52 3.62
N LEU A 146 -12.33 -7.34 4.66
CA LEU A 146 -11.98 -8.76 4.66
C LEU A 146 -12.69 -9.54 3.55
N LEU A 147 -13.99 -9.27 3.34
CA LEU A 147 -14.75 -9.88 2.23
C LEU A 147 -14.22 -9.43 0.86
N ALA A 148 -13.86 -8.15 0.73
CA ALA A 148 -13.27 -7.64 -0.51
C ALA A 148 -11.92 -8.29 -0.82
N GLU A 149 -11.09 -8.50 0.20
CA GLU A 149 -9.79 -9.17 0.06
C GLU A 149 -9.97 -10.63 -0.37
N ALA A 150 -10.85 -11.38 0.32
CA ALA A 150 -11.15 -12.76 -0.03
C ALA A 150 -11.72 -12.91 -1.45
N ASP A 151 -12.57 -11.96 -1.89
CA ASP A 151 -13.09 -11.95 -3.25
C ASP A 151 -12.03 -11.63 -4.29
N ALA A 152 -11.11 -10.71 -3.99
CA ALA A 152 -9.99 -10.36 -4.86
C ALA A 152 -9.00 -11.53 -4.99
N GLU A 153 -8.71 -12.22 -3.88
CA GLU A 153 -7.88 -13.43 -3.84
C GLU A 153 -8.52 -14.55 -4.67
N ARG A 154 -9.80 -14.85 -4.43
CA ARG A 154 -10.54 -15.89 -5.16
C ARG A 154 -10.60 -15.63 -6.67
N GLN A 155 -10.64 -14.37 -7.09
CA GLN A 155 -10.68 -13.96 -8.49
C GLN A 155 -9.29 -13.76 -9.12
N GLY A 156 -8.20 -13.86 -8.34
CA GLY A 156 -6.85 -13.60 -8.82
C GLY A 156 -6.68 -12.17 -9.34
N LYS A 157 -7.26 -11.18 -8.66
CA LYS A 157 -7.16 -9.78 -9.06
C LYS A 157 -5.90 -9.12 -8.53
N GLY A 158 -5.31 -8.22 -9.31
CA GLY A 158 -4.26 -7.35 -8.80
C GLY A 158 -3.08 -8.15 -8.26
N LEU A 159 -2.66 -7.81 -7.05
CA LEU A 159 -1.63 -8.52 -6.27
C LEU A 159 -1.85 -10.03 -6.15
N TRP A 160 -3.10 -10.49 -6.18
CA TRP A 160 -3.45 -11.90 -6.02
C TRP A 160 -3.17 -12.77 -7.25
N GLN A 161 -2.74 -12.17 -8.36
CA GLN A 161 -2.27 -12.89 -9.54
C GLN A 161 -0.75 -13.20 -9.49
N GLU A 162 -0.02 -12.54 -8.59
CA GLU A 162 1.43 -12.71 -8.49
C GLU A 162 1.77 -14.09 -7.88
N PRO A 163 2.84 -14.75 -8.34
CA PRO A 163 3.35 -15.94 -7.67
C PRO A 163 3.83 -15.56 -6.26
N LYS A 164 3.90 -16.53 -5.34
CA LYS A 164 4.36 -16.30 -3.96
C LYS A 164 5.75 -15.64 -3.89
N SER A 165 6.65 -15.97 -4.82
CA SER A 165 7.98 -15.36 -4.97
C SER A 165 8.00 -14.04 -5.74
N GLY A 166 6.90 -13.68 -6.42
CA GLY A 166 6.80 -12.46 -7.23
C GLY A 166 6.39 -11.24 -6.42
N PHE A 167 5.98 -11.39 -5.17
CA PHE A 167 5.47 -10.29 -4.35
C PHE A 167 5.73 -10.48 -2.86
N ILE A 168 6.04 -9.38 -2.18
CA ILE A 168 6.02 -9.26 -0.72
C ILE A 168 5.20 -8.06 -0.32
N GLN A 169 4.67 -8.09 0.90
CA GLN A 169 3.85 -7.01 1.39
C GLN A 169 4.63 -5.68 1.44
N PRO A 170 3.98 -4.53 1.19
CA PRO A 170 4.69 -3.26 1.06
C PRO A 170 5.46 -2.86 2.34
N TRP A 171 4.94 -3.24 3.52
CA TRP A 171 5.64 -3.05 4.80
C TRP A 171 6.94 -3.87 4.94
N LEU A 172 7.11 -4.97 4.20
CA LEU A 172 8.38 -5.72 4.10
C LEU A 172 9.28 -5.17 2.99
N PHE A 173 8.69 -4.72 1.89
CA PHE A 173 9.45 -4.19 0.76
C PHE A 173 10.19 -2.89 1.11
N ARG A 174 9.55 -1.96 1.84
CA ARG A 174 10.18 -0.69 2.24
C ARG A 174 11.50 -0.84 3.01
N PRO A 175 11.59 -1.64 4.10
CA PRO A 175 12.85 -1.85 4.80
C PRO A 175 13.87 -2.61 3.93
N LEU A 176 13.45 -3.56 3.09
CA LEU A 176 14.33 -4.22 2.12
C LEU A 176 14.97 -3.18 1.19
N LYS A 177 14.15 -2.38 0.50
CA LYS A 177 14.59 -1.32 -0.43
C LYS A 177 15.56 -0.35 0.27
N LYS A 178 15.31 -0.01 1.53
CA LYS A 178 16.20 0.84 2.34
C LYS A 178 17.54 0.16 2.65
N LYS A 179 17.53 -1.12 3.05
CA LYS A 179 18.75 -1.89 3.35
C LYS A 179 19.60 -2.07 2.10
N GLN A 180 19.01 -2.51 1.00
CA GLN A 180 19.69 -2.66 -0.29
C GLN A 180 20.27 -1.34 -0.80
N LYS A 181 19.57 -0.20 -0.60
CA LYS A 181 20.13 1.12 -0.88
C LYS A 181 21.42 1.39 -0.10
N ALA A 182 21.43 1.09 1.20
CA ALA A 182 22.59 1.29 2.06
C ALA A 182 23.78 0.39 1.65
N LEU A 183 23.49 -0.79 1.10
CA LEU A 183 24.48 -1.76 0.63
C LEU A 183 24.98 -1.51 -0.80
N LEU A 184 24.55 -0.44 -1.49
CA LEU A 184 25.02 -0.14 -2.86
C LEU A 184 26.53 0.11 -2.97
N GLY A 185 27.21 0.37 -1.84
CA GLY A 185 28.67 0.51 -1.75
C GLY A 185 29.40 -0.76 -1.38
N ASP A 186 28.68 -1.85 -1.09
CA ASP A 186 29.22 -3.15 -0.66
C ASP A 186 28.55 -4.28 -1.47
N PRO A 187 29.10 -4.61 -2.65
CA PRO A 187 28.49 -5.59 -3.55
C PRO A 187 28.34 -6.99 -2.95
N ASP A 188 29.28 -7.42 -2.12
CA ASP A 188 29.28 -8.75 -1.51
C ASP A 188 28.15 -8.85 -0.47
N ALA A 189 28.02 -7.85 0.41
CA ALA A 189 26.92 -7.81 1.37
C ALA A 189 25.55 -7.66 0.68
N TYR A 190 25.49 -6.92 -0.44
CA TYR A 190 24.27 -6.83 -1.24
C TYR A 190 23.87 -8.19 -1.82
N GLN A 191 24.84 -8.92 -2.36
CA GLN A 191 24.61 -10.24 -2.96
C GLN A 191 24.19 -11.25 -1.90
N GLU A 192 24.88 -11.28 -0.76
CA GLU A 192 24.55 -12.14 0.38
C GLU A 192 23.12 -11.89 0.87
N LEU A 193 22.70 -10.63 1.01
CA LEU A 193 21.32 -10.30 1.38
C LEU A 193 20.31 -10.81 0.34
N THR A 194 20.63 -10.65 -0.95
CA THR A 194 19.76 -11.05 -2.05
C THR A 194 19.57 -12.57 -2.06
N GLU A 195 20.64 -13.33 -1.87
CA GLU A 195 20.62 -14.80 -1.80
C GLU A 195 19.86 -15.32 -0.59
N LYS A 196 20.03 -14.69 0.59
CA LYS A 196 19.25 -15.02 1.78
C LYS A 196 17.76 -14.83 1.55
N ILE A 197 17.36 -13.72 0.94
CA ILE A 197 15.96 -13.46 0.63
C ILE A 197 15.42 -14.46 -0.38
N GLN A 198 16.17 -14.78 -1.41
CA GLN A 198 15.79 -15.80 -2.39
C GLN A 198 15.55 -17.16 -1.72
N THR A 199 16.45 -17.59 -0.84
CA THR A 199 16.32 -18.85 -0.08
C THR A 199 15.03 -18.87 0.75
N LEU A 200 14.65 -17.75 1.37
CA LEU A 200 13.39 -17.66 2.13
C LEU A 200 12.16 -17.87 1.25
N PHE A 201 12.17 -17.38 0.01
CA PHE A 201 11.08 -17.64 -0.93
C PHE A 201 11.03 -19.09 -1.38
N GLU A 202 12.19 -19.69 -1.66
CA GLU A 202 12.29 -21.11 -2.01
C GLU A 202 11.72 -21.98 -0.87
N ASP A 203 12.03 -21.66 0.38
CA ASP A 203 11.48 -22.34 1.55
C ASP A 203 9.96 -22.11 1.73
N LEU A 204 9.46 -20.90 1.47
CA LEU A 204 8.03 -20.61 1.50
C LEU A 204 7.27 -21.37 0.39
N GLU A 205 7.87 -21.50 -0.79
CA GLU A 205 7.29 -22.24 -1.92
C GLU A 205 7.31 -23.76 -1.69
N ALA A 206 8.40 -24.28 -1.12
CA ALA A 206 8.53 -25.68 -0.72
C ALA A 206 7.61 -26.05 0.46
N GLY A 207 7.03 -25.07 1.16
CA GLY A 207 6.21 -25.27 2.35
C GLY A 207 7.02 -25.54 3.62
N ASN A 208 8.33 -25.26 3.59
CA ASN A 208 9.21 -25.34 4.76
C ASN A 208 8.94 -24.19 5.74
N LEU A 209 8.38 -23.08 5.26
CA LEU A 209 7.95 -21.94 6.07
C LEU A 209 6.46 -21.66 5.89
N THR A 210 5.79 -21.36 7.00
CA THR A 210 4.49 -20.68 6.98
C THR A 210 4.67 -19.21 6.60
N LYS A 211 3.57 -18.53 6.23
CA LYS A 211 3.60 -17.08 5.92
C LYS A 211 4.13 -16.24 7.09
N ASP A 212 3.71 -16.58 8.32
CA ASP A 212 4.13 -15.88 9.53
C ASP A 212 5.62 -16.09 9.82
N GLN A 213 6.10 -17.34 9.72
CA GLN A 213 7.53 -17.63 9.87
C GLN A 213 8.37 -16.93 8.79
N PHE A 214 7.91 -16.92 7.54
CA PHE A 214 8.57 -16.18 6.47
C PHE A 214 8.67 -14.70 6.81
N GLU A 215 7.58 -14.06 7.23
CA GLU A 215 7.58 -12.64 7.56
C GLU A 215 8.53 -12.31 8.72
N ASP A 216 8.53 -13.11 9.78
CA ASP A 216 9.41 -12.93 10.94
C ASP A 216 10.89 -13.11 10.57
N THR A 217 11.23 -14.18 9.84
CA THR A 217 12.60 -14.44 9.39
C THR A 217 13.07 -13.39 8.39
N PHE A 218 12.19 -12.92 7.50
CA PHE A 218 12.48 -11.83 6.57
C PHE A 218 12.83 -10.55 7.34
N LYS A 219 12.02 -10.16 8.33
CA LYS A 219 12.31 -8.99 9.20
C LYS A 219 13.63 -9.14 9.95
N GLN A 220 13.96 -10.34 10.44
CA GLN A 220 15.23 -10.60 11.11
C GLN A 220 16.43 -10.48 10.15
N THR A 221 16.30 -10.97 8.92
CA THR A 221 17.34 -10.90 7.88
C THR A 221 17.72 -9.46 7.52
N LEU A 222 16.80 -8.51 7.69
CA LEU A 222 17.06 -7.09 7.39
C LEU A 222 17.77 -6.33 8.52
N LYS A 223 17.77 -6.85 9.76
CA LYS A 223 18.44 -6.21 10.90
C LYS A 223 19.95 -6.28 10.72
#